data_AF-V6TNT9-F1
#
_entry.id   AF-V6TNT9-F1
#
_cell.length_a   1.000
_cell.length_b   1.000
_cell.length_c   1.000
_cell.angle_alpha   90.00
_cell.angle_beta   90.00
_cell.angle_gamma   90.00
#
_symmetry.space_group_name_H-M   'P 1'
#
loop_
_entity.id
_entity.type
_entity.pdbx_description
1 polymer ?
#
loop_
_entity_poly.entity_id
_entity_poly.type
_entity_poly.pdbx_seq_one_letter_code
_entity_poly.pdbx_strand_id
1 'polypeptide(L)'
;QKAADGTNPTCSACLDGYFFSQDTCTACDDNCATCTSAAINDCTACLPGYFLKTDGSNKECISCGDTAKGGIDGCAECDNQSGTLKCTKCKANYNPSGEEANLTCTKVCEDDSACGGTAGSCGAIVVDGDGNMKYYCSLCGKAGEAPINGLCTSNTNGNQCSNGACQSCAANYFLYMGGCYKADQPPGSLMCKTAEGGMCTTAANNRYFLVPGAKATDQSVLRCGSSSGTTTGTGSDAKAYVGVEGCKTCEAPTAATGMASVKCTACDEGKALTGSGYGCVTCSIAGCSACRADNMCEACSDGYRLEGEACVSTGPNLSTGAMAGISVAKSSYALCC
;
A
#
# COMPACT_ATOMS: atom_id res chain seq x y z
N GLN A 1 -15.45 14.23 -17.84
CA GLN A 1 -15.58 15.54 -18.51
C GLN A 1 -16.80 16.25 -17.92
N LYS A 2 -16.72 17.56 -17.61
CA LYS A 2 -17.92 18.33 -17.23
C LYS A 2 -18.69 18.63 -18.51
N ALA A 3 -19.84 17.99 -18.71
CA ALA A 3 -20.77 18.43 -19.75
C ALA A 3 -21.29 19.84 -19.39
N ALA A 4 -21.48 20.67 -20.41
CA ALA A 4 -22.10 21.97 -20.25
C ALA A 4 -23.53 21.81 -19.69
N ASP A 5 -23.88 22.69 -18.77
CA ASP A 5 -25.22 23.05 -18.27
C ASP A 5 -26.30 21.94 -18.15
N GLY A 6 -26.62 21.56 -16.91
CA GLY A 6 -27.87 20.86 -16.57
C GLY A 6 -27.99 19.36 -16.87
N THR A 7 -26.94 18.69 -17.37
CA THR A 7 -26.92 17.24 -17.57
C THR A 7 -26.03 16.55 -16.53
N ASN A 8 -26.53 15.45 -15.93
CA ASN A 8 -25.74 14.60 -15.03
C ASN A 8 -24.49 14.10 -15.77
N PRO A 9 -23.32 14.06 -15.13
CA PRO A 9 -22.11 13.53 -15.76
C PRO A 9 -22.36 12.09 -16.21
N THR A 10 -22.21 11.84 -17.51
CA THR A 10 -22.31 10.48 -18.07
C THR A 10 -20.98 9.77 -17.88
N CYS A 11 -21.03 8.56 -17.32
CA CYS A 11 -19.84 7.74 -17.14
C CYS A 11 -19.41 7.20 -18.52
N SER A 12 -18.29 7.70 -19.04
CA SER A 12 -17.79 7.33 -20.38
C SER A 12 -16.94 6.07 -20.39
N ALA A 13 -16.40 5.66 -19.24
CA ALA A 13 -15.62 4.43 -19.04
C ALA A 13 -15.60 4.07 -17.55
N CYS A 14 -15.57 2.77 -17.24
CA CYS A 14 -15.39 2.27 -15.88
C CYS A 14 -13.90 2.00 -15.60
N LEU A 15 -13.50 2.13 -14.34
CA LEU A 15 -12.16 1.74 -13.89
C LEU A 15 -12.00 0.21 -13.97
N ASP A 16 -10.75 -0.26 -13.99
CA ASP A 16 -10.45 -1.69 -13.84
C ASP A 16 -11.15 -2.26 -12.61
N GLY A 17 -11.71 -3.45 -12.76
CA GLY A 17 -12.55 -4.09 -11.77
C GLY A 17 -14.02 -3.70 -11.85
N TYR A 18 -14.43 -2.93 -12.87
CA TYR A 18 -15.82 -2.56 -13.08
C TYR A 18 -16.23 -2.66 -14.55
N PHE A 19 -17.49 -3.04 -14.78
CA PHE A 19 -18.12 -3.07 -16.09
C PHE A 19 -19.33 -2.13 -16.12
N PHE A 20 -19.63 -1.60 -17.31
CA PHE A 20 -20.75 -0.68 -17.50
C PHE A 20 -22.08 -1.45 -17.58
N SER A 21 -23.01 -1.11 -16.69
CA SER A 21 -24.34 -1.71 -16.61
C SER A 21 -25.38 -0.67 -16.18
N GLN A 22 -26.44 -0.50 -16.98
CA GLN A 22 -27.58 0.39 -16.68
C GLN A 22 -27.14 1.81 -16.24
N ASP A 23 -26.27 2.45 -17.04
CA ASP A 23 -25.73 3.80 -16.77
C ASP A 23 -24.86 3.92 -15.51
N THR A 24 -24.43 2.80 -14.94
CA THR A 24 -23.56 2.75 -13.75
C THR A 24 -22.40 1.77 -13.93
N CYS A 25 -21.32 1.95 -13.17
CA CYS A 25 -20.22 0.98 -13.11
C CYS A 25 -20.49 -0.04 -12.02
N THR A 26 -20.66 -1.29 -12.41
CA THR A 26 -20.86 -2.44 -11.50
C THR A 26 -19.54 -3.18 -11.33
N ALA A 27 -19.24 -3.62 -10.11
CA ALA A 27 -18.00 -4.34 -9.84
C ALA A 27 -17.95 -5.69 -10.56
N CYS A 28 -16.76 -6.05 -11.04
CA CYS A 28 -16.42 -7.40 -11.43
C CYS A 28 -16.27 -8.30 -10.20
N ASP A 29 -16.34 -9.62 -10.42
CA ASP A 29 -16.16 -10.62 -9.38
C ASP A 29 -14.68 -10.83 -9.02
N ASP A 30 -14.40 -11.18 -7.76
CA ASP A 30 -13.13 -11.66 -7.21
C ASP A 30 -11.83 -11.33 -7.97
N ASN A 31 -11.29 -10.13 -7.73
CA ASN A 31 -10.03 -9.62 -8.29
C ASN A 31 -9.95 -9.59 -9.82
N CYS A 32 -11.09 -9.70 -10.52
CA CYS A 32 -11.13 -9.54 -11.96
C CYS A 32 -10.98 -8.06 -12.33
N ALA A 33 -10.09 -7.74 -13.27
CA ALA A 33 -9.92 -6.38 -13.82
C ALA A 33 -10.90 -6.09 -14.96
N THR A 34 -11.18 -7.07 -15.81
CA THR A 34 -12.01 -6.86 -17.00
C THR A 34 -13.05 -7.96 -17.14
N CYS A 35 -14.32 -7.56 -17.03
CA CYS A 35 -15.47 -8.46 -17.12
C CYS A 35 -16.61 -7.82 -17.94
N THR A 36 -17.54 -8.65 -18.41
CA THR A 36 -18.80 -8.19 -19.06
C THR A 36 -20.02 -8.36 -18.16
N SER A 37 -19.86 -9.06 -17.04
CA SER A 37 -20.87 -9.21 -15.99
C SER A 37 -20.18 -9.41 -14.63
N ALA A 38 -20.97 -9.43 -13.56
CA ALA A 38 -20.50 -9.73 -12.21
C ALA A 38 -20.19 -11.23 -11.99
N ALA A 39 -20.13 -12.07 -13.03
CA ALA A 39 -19.74 -13.48 -12.90
C ALA A 39 -18.25 -13.66 -13.21
N ILE A 40 -17.52 -14.38 -12.35
CA ILE A 40 -16.08 -14.63 -12.55
C ILE A 40 -15.76 -15.34 -13.88
N ASN A 41 -16.68 -16.14 -14.40
CA ASN A 41 -16.50 -16.83 -15.69
C ASN A 41 -16.50 -15.88 -16.90
N ASP A 42 -16.98 -14.64 -16.74
CA ASP A 42 -16.88 -13.57 -17.75
C ASP A 42 -15.59 -12.76 -17.61
N CYS A 43 -14.73 -13.10 -16.65
CA CYS A 43 -13.44 -12.44 -16.48
C CYS A 43 -12.51 -12.74 -17.65
N THR A 44 -11.82 -11.72 -18.14
CA THR A 44 -10.85 -11.81 -19.24
C THR A 44 -9.45 -11.37 -18.84
N ALA A 45 -9.32 -10.56 -17.80
CA ALA A 45 -8.07 -10.15 -17.20
C ALA A 45 -8.25 -9.97 -15.70
N CYS A 46 -7.23 -10.33 -14.92
CA CYS A 46 -7.21 -10.13 -13.47
C CYS A 46 -6.51 -8.82 -13.11
N LEU A 47 -6.81 -8.30 -11.92
CA LEU A 47 -6.12 -7.14 -11.36
C LEU A 47 -4.61 -7.43 -11.21
N PRO A 48 -3.76 -6.39 -11.23
CA PRO A 48 -2.34 -6.54 -10.96
C PRO A 48 -2.07 -7.38 -9.70
N GLY A 49 -1.12 -8.31 -9.80
CA GLY A 49 -0.80 -9.26 -8.73
C GLY A 49 -1.65 -10.53 -8.71
N TYR A 50 -2.51 -10.71 -9.72
CA TYR A 50 -3.29 -11.93 -9.93
C TYR A 50 -3.12 -12.43 -11.38
N PHE A 51 -3.08 -13.75 -11.54
CA PHE A 51 -3.15 -14.39 -12.86
C PHE A 51 -4.47 -15.12 -13.03
N LEU A 52 -4.99 -15.11 -14.26
CA LEU A 52 -6.21 -15.83 -14.60
C LEU A 52 -5.90 -17.32 -14.74
N LYS A 53 -6.53 -18.15 -13.91
CA LYS A 53 -6.55 -19.60 -14.08
C LYS A 53 -7.88 -20.01 -14.70
N THR A 54 -7.84 -20.97 -15.61
CA THR A 54 -9.03 -21.51 -16.27
C THR A 54 -9.00 -23.03 -16.17
N ASP A 55 -9.95 -23.59 -15.44
CA ASP A 55 -10.16 -25.03 -15.27
C ASP A 55 -11.49 -25.41 -15.93
N GLY A 56 -11.43 -25.74 -17.23
CA GLY A 56 -12.64 -25.98 -18.04
C GLY A 56 -13.41 -24.68 -18.30
N SER A 57 -14.67 -24.61 -17.84
CA SER A 57 -15.49 -23.39 -17.91
C SER A 57 -15.31 -22.46 -16.71
N ASN A 58 -14.63 -22.91 -15.65
CA ASN A 58 -14.45 -22.14 -14.44
C ASN A 58 -13.21 -21.26 -14.55
N LYS A 59 -13.35 -19.99 -14.18
CA LYS A 59 -12.25 -19.04 -14.08
C LYS A 59 -12.05 -18.60 -12.65
N GLU A 60 -10.81 -18.29 -12.30
CA GLU A 60 -10.42 -17.74 -11.00
C GLU A 60 -9.21 -16.82 -11.18
N CYS A 61 -9.22 -15.67 -10.50
CA CYS A 61 -8.05 -14.79 -10.40
C CYS A 61 -7.25 -15.17 -9.15
N ILE A 62 -6.08 -15.78 -9.36
CA ILE A 62 -5.25 -16.34 -8.29
C ILE A 62 -4.08 -15.40 -8.03
N SER A 63 -3.78 -15.15 -6.75
CA SER A 63 -2.64 -14.32 -6.38
C SER A 63 -1.34 -14.91 -6.93
N CYS A 64 -0.51 -14.05 -7.54
CA CYS A 64 0.81 -14.43 -8.03
C CYS A 64 1.69 -15.12 -6.99
N GLY A 65 1.45 -14.85 -5.70
CA GLY A 65 2.20 -15.43 -4.59
C GLY A 65 1.57 -16.63 -3.90
N ASP A 66 0.43 -17.14 -4.37
CA ASP A 66 -0.27 -18.27 -3.74
C ASP A 66 0.26 -19.61 -4.28
N THR A 67 1.30 -20.14 -3.63
CA THR A 67 1.94 -21.40 -4.02
C THR A 67 1.03 -22.63 -3.89
N ALA A 68 -0.01 -22.57 -3.06
CA ALA A 68 -0.97 -23.66 -2.94
C ALA A 68 -1.89 -23.76 -4.18
N LYS A 69 -2.04 -22.65 -4.90
CA LYS A 69 -2.86 -22.54 -6.11
C LYS A 69 -2.06 -22.30 -7.40
N GLY A 70 -0.75 -22.56 -7.37
CA GLY A 70 0.13 -22.50 -8.55
C GLY A 70 0.84 -21.17 -8.78
N GLY A 71 0.81 -20.26 -7.80
CA GLY A 71 1.65 -19.06 -7.75
C GLY A 71 3.12 -19.36 -7.40
N ILE A 72 3.94 -18.30 -7.41
CA ILE A 72 5.38 -18.32 -7.15
C ILE A 72 5.65 -17.65 -5.80
N ASP A 73 6.35 -18.33 -4.89
CA ASP A 73 6.68 -17.73 -3.59
C ASP A 73 7.44 -16.41 -3.74
N GLY A 74 7.09 -15.43 -2.92
CA GLY A 74 7.69 -14.10 -3.00
C GLY A 74 7.31 -13.28 -4.23
N CYS A 75 6.39 -13.73 -5.09
CA CYS A 75 5.99 -12.97 -6.27
C CYS A 75 4.80 -12.02 -6.00
N ALA A 76 4.97 -10.74 -6.31
CA ALA A 76 3.95 -9.70 -6.17
C ALA A 76 3.16 -9.49 -7.46
N GLU A 77 3.83 -9.46 -8.61
CA GLU A 77 3.21 -9.36 -9.93
C GLU A 77 3.80 -10.43 -10.83
N CYS A 78 2.97 -10.99 -11.70
CA CYS A 78 3.33 -12.11 -12.54
C CYS A 78 2.65 -12.00 -13.91
N ASP A 79 3.28 -12.62 -14.91
CA ASP A 79 2.74 -12.76 -16.25
C ASP A 79 2.43 -14.24 -16.54
N ASN A 80 1.30 -14.50 -17.19
CA ASN A 80 0.89 -15.84 -17.61
C ASN A 80 0.58 -15.94 -19.11
N GLN A 81 0.99 -14.95 -19.92
CA GLN A 81 0.63 -14.89 -21.34
C GLN A 81 1.23 -16.03 -22.18
N SER A 82 2.33 -16.65 -21.73
CA SER A 82 2.99 -17.77 -22.43
C SER A 82 2.57 -19.17 -21.94
N GLY A 83 1.53 -19.28 -21.11
CA GLY A 83 1.11 -20.55 -20.50
C GLY A 83 2.05 -21.09 -19.42
N THR A 84 3.09 -20.33 -19.06
CA THR A 84 3.95 -20.57 -17.90
C THR A 84 3.96 -19.29 -17.08
N LEU A 85 3.65 -19.41 -15.79
CA LEU A 85 3.65 -18.29 -14.87
C LEU A 85 5.08 -17.81 -14.66
N LYS A 86 5.32 -16.51 -14.87
CA LYS A 86 6.60 -15.85 -14.67
C LYS A 86 6.44 -14.74 -13.65
N CYS A 87 7.38 -14.61 -12.73
CA CYS A 87 7.35 -13.49 -11.80
C CYS A 87 7.94 -12.24 -12.46
N THR A 88 7.21 -11.13 -12.48
CA THR A 88 7.68 -9.85 -13.05
C THR A 88 8.03 -8.84 -11.96
N LYS A 89 7.56 -9.05 -10.73
CA LYS A 89 7.92 -8.22 -9.57
C LYS A 89 7.89 -9.04 -8.29
N CYS A 90 8.94 -8.97 -7.50
CA CYS A 90 8.99 -9.60 -6.19
C CYS A 90 8.20 -8.80 -5.14
N LYS A 91 7.66 -9.49 -4.13
CA LYS A 91 7.08 -8.89 -2.91
C LYS A 91 8.13 -8.07 -2.18
N ALA A 92 7.69 -7.02 -1.50
CA ALA A 92 8.53 -6.30 -0.55
C ALA A 92 9.02 -7.28 0.52
N ASN A 93 10.34 -7.41 0.69
CA ASN A 93 11.08 -8.44 1.44
C ASN A 93 11.68 -9.60 0.63
N TYR A 94 11.63 -9.55 -0.71
CA TYR A 94 12.37 -10.48 -1.55
C TYR A 94 13.34 -9.73 -2.47
N ASN A 95 14.58 -10.21 -2.54
CA ASN A 95 15.57 -9.75 -3.51
C ASN A 95 15.28 -10.40 -4.87
N PRO A 96 15.10 -9.60 -5.93
CA PRO A 96 14.99 -10.11 -7.29
C PRO A 96 16.35 -10.59 -7.81
N SER A 97 16.34 -11.67 -8.58
CA SER A 97 17.50 -12.19 -9.31
C SER A 97 17.02 -12.91 -10.57
N GLY A 98 17.92 -13.24 -11.49
CA GLY A 98 17.56 -13.89 -12.76
C GLY A 98 17.22 -12.89 -13.86
N GLU A 99 16.31 -13.27 -14.77
CA GLU A 99 15.94 -12.44 -15.93
C GLU A 99 14.82 -11.46 -15.56
N GLU A 100 14.85 -10.23 -16.10
CA GLU A 100 13.88 -9.17 -15.76
C GLU A 100 12.41 -9.58 -16.03
N ALA A 101 12.17 -10.41 -17.04
CA ALA A 101 10.83 -10.91 -17.39
C ALA A 101 10.46 -12.23 -16.66
N ASN A 102 11.35 -12.75 -15.81
CA ASN A 102 11.13 -13.96 -15.01
C ASN A 102 12.07 -13.96 -13.78
N LEU A 103 11.69 -13.19 -12.78
CA LEU A 103 12.44 -13.00 -11.55
C LEU A 103 12.37 -14.24 -10.66
N THR A 104 13.51 -14.60 -10.09
CA THR A 104 13.60 -15.46 -8.91
C THR A 104 13.63 -14.56 -7.68
N CYS A 105 12.61 -14.70 -6.84
CA CYS A 105 12.46 -13.93 -5.62
C CYS A 105 13.06 -14.71 -4.44
N THR A 106 14.09 -14.15 -3.80
CA THR A 106 14.69 -14.75 -2.59
C THR A 106 14.40 -13.90 -1.37
N LYS A 107 13.86 -14.51 -0.31
CA LYS A 107 13.48 -13.83 0.92
C LYS A 107 14.67 -13.12 1.58
N VAL A 108 14.42 -11.94 2.12
CA VAL A 108 15.40 -11.11 2.82
C VAL A 108 15.01 -11.01 4.28
N CYS A 109 15.97 -11.27 5.16
CA CYS A 109 15.90 -11.07 6.59
C CYS A 109 17.20 -10.39 7.02
N GLU A 110 17.15 -9.47 7.99
CA GLU A 110 18.38 -8.91 8.57
C GLU A 110 19.25 -10.00 9.20
N ASP A 111 18.61 -11.03 9.76
CA ASP A 111 19.26 -12.27 10.20
C ASP A 111 18.35 -13.46 9.88
N ASP A 112 18.60 -14.10 8.74
CA ASP A 112 17.85 -15.27 8.29
C ASP A 112 18.02 -16.47 9.24
N SER A 113 19.20 -16.60 9.84
CA SER A 113 19.49 -17.67 10.81
C SER A 113 18.69 -17.50 12.09
N ALA A 114 18.49 -16.26 12.54
CA ALA A 114 17.70 -15.93 13.72
C ALA A 114 16.19 -15.98 13.48
N CYS A 115 15.72 -16.03 12.23
CA CYS A 115 14.31 -16.29 11.91
C CYS A 115 14.01 -17.78 11.71
N GLY A 116 14.92 -18.68 12.11
CA GLY A 116 14.71 -20.12 11.97
C GLY A 116 14.74 -20.60 10.51
N GLY A 117 15.42 -19.87 9.64
CA GLY A 117 15.54 -20.16 8.21
C GLY A 117 14.18 -20.26 7.51
N THR A 118 13.95 -21.35 6.78
CA THR A 118 12.72 -21.56 6.00
C THR A 118 11.44 -21.68 6.83
N ALA A 119 11.55 -21.89 8.15
CA ALA A 119 10.39 -22.05 9.03
C ALA A 119 9.80 -20.71 9.53
N GLY A 120 10.58 -19.63 9.58
CA GLY A 120 10.08 -18.32 10.02
C GLY A 120 9.71 -17.38 8.88
N SER A 121 8.95 -16.34 9.23
CA SER A 121 8.57 -15.27 8.31
C SER A 121 9.29 -13.97 8.63
N CYS A 122 9.81 -13.29 7.60
CA CYS A 122 10.51 -12.01 7.71
C CYS A 122 9.62 -10.89 7.15
N GLY A 123 8.37 -10.83 7.63
CA GLY A 123 7.36 -9.89 7.16
C GLY A 123 7.35 -8.56 7.92
N ALA A 124 8.12 -8.43 9.01
CA ALA A 124 8.14 -7.21 9.80
C ALA A 124 9.09 -6.20 9.16
N ILE A 125 8.52 -5.26 8.40
CA ILE A 125 9.26 -4.23 7.69
C ILE A 125 9.49 -3.04 8.61
N VAL A 126 10.74 -2.64 8.81
CA VAL A 126 11.13 -1.45 9.57
C VAL A 126 11.95 -0.53 8.68
N VAL A 127 11.77 0.77 8.80
CA VAL A 127 12.53 1.78 8.06
C VAL A 127 13.45 2.48 9.04
N ASP A 128 14.75 2.47 8.74
CA ASP A 128 15.74 3.15 9.56
C ASP A 128 15.74 4.68 9.33
N GLY A 129 16.63 5.39 10.03
CA GLY A 129 16.73 6.85 9.91
C GLY A 129 17.08 7.33 8.50
N ASP A 130 17.91 6.55 7.80
CA ASP A 130 18.37 6.84 6.43
C ASP A 130 17.26 6.55 5.40
N GLY A 131 16.27 5.75 5.77
CA GLY A 131 15.14 5.37 4.92
C GLY A 131 15.28 3.99 4.29
N ASN A 132 16.27 3.20 4.71
CA ASN A 132 16.42 1.84 4.22
C ASN A 132 15.38 0.94 4.88
N MET A 133 14.77 0.09 4.06
CA MET A 133 13.89 -0.96 4.56
C MET A 133 14.70 -2.13 5.10
N LYS A 134 14.31 -2.59 6.28
CA LYS A 134 14.91 -3.66 7.06
C LYS A 134 13.85 -4.70 7.38
N TYR A 135 14.21 -5.98 7.29
CA TYR A 135 13.24 -7.08 7.38
C TYR A 135 13.52 -7.98 8.57
N TYR A 136 12.58 -8.04 9.51
CA TYR A 136 12.71 -8.75 10.78
C TYR A 136 11.72 -9.89 10.90
N CYS A 137 11.96 -10.81 11.84
CA CYS A 137 11.05 -11.93 12.07
C CYS A 137 9.67 -11.44 12.51
N SER A 138 8.64 -11.79 11.75
CA SER A 138 7.21 -11.58 12.06
C SER A 138 6.52 -12.85 12.54
N LEU A 139 7.12 -14.01 12.28
CA LEU A 139 6.62 -15.32 12.70
C LEU A 139 7.79 -16.28 12.93
N CYS A 140 7.71 -17.08 13.99
CA CYS A 140 8.66 -18.12 14.30
C CYS A 140 8.01 -19.50 14.17
N GLY A 141 8.40 -20.27 13.15
CA GLY A 141 7.80 -21.57 12.89
C GLY A 141 8.20 -22.67 13.88
N LYS A 142 9.29 -22.47 14.62
CA LYS A 142 9.75 -23.44 15.63
C LYS A 142 8.90 -23.36 16.89
N ALA A 143 8.42 -24.51 17.34
CA ALA A 143 7.56 -24.61 18.52
C ALA A 143 8.24 -24.03 19.76
N GLY A 144 7.52 -23.16 20.48
CA GLY A 144 8.00 -22.48 21.68
C GLY A 144 8.86 -21.23 21.43
N GLU A 145 9.08 -20.84 20.18
CA GLU A 145 9.74 -19.58 19.83
C GLU A 145 8.74 -18.50 19.42
N ALA A 146 9.10 -17.24 19.65
CA ALA A 146 8.32 -16.07 19.25
C ALA A 146 9.23 -14.93 18.80
N PRO A 147 8.73 -14.03 17.93
CA PRO A 147 9.48 -12.89 17.42
C PRO A 147 9.57 -11.78 18.48
N ILE A 148 10.76 -11.63 19.05
CA ILE A 148 11.09 -10.58 20.03
C ILE A 148 12.25 -9.76 19.50
N ASN A 149 12.04 -8.44 19.40
CA ASN A 149 13.00 -7.51 18.78
C ASN A 149 13.48 -7.94 17.39
N GLY A 150 12.58 -8.58 16.63
CA GLY A 150 12.86 -9.02 15.27
C GLY A 150 13.66 -10.32 15.14
N LEU A 151 13.83 -11.08 16.23
CA LEU A 151 14.50 -12.38 16.25
C LEU A 151 13.58 -13.47 16.83
N CYS A 152 13.69 -14.70 16.35
CA CYS A 152 13.02 -15.83 16.98
C CYS A 152 13.76 -16.28 18.23
N THR A 153 13.05 -16.32 19.36
CA THR A 153 13.61 -16.71 20.65
C THR A 153 12.58 -17.44 21.50
N SER A 154 13.07 -18.35 22.35
CA SER A 154 12.24 -19.01 23.37
C SER A 154 12.03 -18.15 24.63
N ASN A 155 12.84 -17.11 24.82
CA ASN A 155 12.67 -16.18 25.93
C ASN A 155 11.78 -15.01 25.51
N THR A 156 10.50 -15.07 25.87
CA THR A 156 9.53 -14.03 25.53
C THR A 156 9.62 -12.78 26.40
N ASN A 157 10.44 -12.76 27.46
CA ASN A 157 10.57 -11.61 28.38
C ASN A 157 9.21 -11.09 28.91
N GLY A 158 8.25 -11.99 29.15
CA GLY A 158 6.90 -11.65 29.64
C GLY A 158 5.90 -11.22 28.55
N ASN A 159 6.33 -11.13 27.28
CA ASN A 159 5.42 -10.93 26.16
C ASN A 159 4.52 -12.16 25.95
N GLN A 160 3.28 -11.91 25.52
CA GLN A 160 2.27 -12.96 25.35
C GLN A 160 2.22 -13.39 23.90
N CYS A 161 2.79 -14.57 23.61
CA CYS A 161 2.95 -15.07 22.25
C CYS A 161 2.42 -16.50 22.13
N SER A 162 1.83 -16.82 20.99
CA SER A 162 1.23 -18.11 20.66
C SER A 162 1.34 -18.36 19.17
N ASN A 163 1.47 -19.64 18.78
CA ASN A 163 1.56 -20.06 17.37
C ASN A 163 2.64 -19.31 16.57
N GLY A 164 3.79 -19.04 17.20
CA GLY A 164 4.91 -18.37 16.54
C GLY A 164 4.78 -16.86 16.39
N ALA A 165 3.74 -16.21 16.91
CA ALA A 165 3.55 -14.76 16.87
C ALA A 165 3.11 -14.20 18.23
N CYS A 166 3.35 -12.92 18.47
CA CYS A 166 2.92 -12.24 19.68
C CYS A 166 1.51 -11.66 19.54
N GLN A 167 0.70 -11.84 20.58
CA GLN A 167 -0.70 -11.41 20.67
C GLN A 167 -0.85 -10.12 21.49
N SER A 168 0.06 -9.92 22.45
CA SER A 168 0.20 -8.66 23.18
C SER A 168 1.59 -8.58 23.81
N CYS A 169 2.04 -7.37 24.10
CA CYS A 169 3.39 -7.13 24.56
C CYS A 169 3.43 -6.63 26.01
N ALA A 170 4.53 -6.95 26.70
CA ALA A 170 4.81 -6.50 28.04
C ALA A 170 5.11 -4.98 28.08
N ALA A 171 5.23 -4.42 29.28
CA ALA A 171 5.63 -3.02 29.46
C ALA A 171 6.97 -2.72 28.75
N ASN A 172 7.09 -1.51 28.20
CA ASN A 172 8.21 -1.04 27.36
C ASN A 172 8.34 -1.72 25.98
N TYR A 173 7.50 -2.72 25.68
CA TYR A 173 7.36 -3.31 24.36
C TYR A 173 6.07 -2.82 23.69
N PHE A 174 6.04 -2.86 22.36
CA PHE A 174 4.84 -2.63 21.57
C PHE A 174 4.66 -3.71 20.50
N LEU A 175 3.41 -4.00 20.15
CA LEU A 175 3.06 -4.97 19.12
C LEU A 175 3.21 -4.36 17.72
N TYR A 176 3.95 -5.04 16.85
CA TYR A 176 4.14 -4.65 15.45
C TYR A 176 4.35 -5.88 14.57
N MET A 177 3.54 -6.05 13.52
CA MET A 177 3.67 -7.11 12.50
C MET A 177 3.93 -8.50 13.09
N GLY A 178 3.16 -8.87 14.14
CA GLY A 178 3.25 -10.18 14.79
C GLY A 178 4.38 -10.37 15.81
N GLY A 179 5.21 -9.35 16.07
CA GLY A 179 6.28 -9.40 17.08
C GLY A 179 6.21 -8.29 18.12
N CYS A 180 6.93 -8.49 19.22
CA CYS A 180 7.07 -7.50 20.29
C CYS A 180 8.43 -6.81 20.22
N TYR A 181 8.41 -5.47 20.18
CA TYR A 181 9.59 -4.65 19.99
C TYR A 181 9.77 -3.67 21.15
N LYS A 182 10.98 -3.59 21.68
CA LYS A 182 11.33 -2.67 22.77
C LYS A 182 11.54 -1.26 22.23
N ALA A 183 10.88 -0.25 22.82
CA ALA A 183 10.99 1.13 22.34
C ALA A 183 12.36 1.79 22.61
N ASP A 184 13.18 1.22 23.51
CA ASP A 184 14.47 1.79 23.94
C ASP A 184 15.67 1.34 23.09
N GLN A 185 15.49 0.42 22.14
CA GLN A 185 16.57 -0.12 21.32
C GLN A 185 16.11 -0.50 19.92
N PRO A 186 17.03 -0.54 18.92
CA PRO A 186 16.69 -1.05 17.60
C PRO A 186 16.26 -2.53 17.64
N PRO A 187 15.33 -2.94 16.75
CA PRO A 187 14.65 -2.09 15.77
C PRO A 187 13.46 -1.30 16.34
N GLY A 188 13.03 -1.56 17.58
CA GLY A 188 11.85 -0.93 18.18
C GLY A 188 11.92 0.59 18.26
N SER A 189 13.09 1.15 18.63
CA SER A 189 13.32 2.59 18.72
C SER A 189 13.24 3.34 17.39
N LEU A 190 13.28 2.64 16.25
CA LEU A 190 13.11 3.23 14.91
C LEU A 190 11.64 3.51 14.57
N MET A 191 10.72 2.81 15.22
CA MET A 191 9.27 2.90 14.99
C MET A 191 8.58 3.66 16.12
N CYS A 192 9.00 3.40 17.36
CA CYS A 192 8.34 3.88 18.56
C CYS A 192 9.33 4.51 19.54
N LYS A 193 9.01 5.73 20.00
CA LYS A 193 9.76 6.44 21.04
C LYS A 193 9.34 6.04 22.45
N THR A 194 8.04 5.84 22.67
CA THR A 194 7.47 5.52 23.99
C THR A 194 6.47 4.39 23.84
N ALA A 195 6.66 3.32 24.63
CA ALA A 195 5.74 2.18 24.66
C ALA A 195 5.15 1.95 26.05
N GLU A 196 3.83 1.96 26.13
CA GLU A 196 3.05 1.81 27.37
C GLU A 196 1.96 0.75 27.19
N GLY A 197 1.85 -0.17 28.15
CA GLY A 197 0.80 -1.20 28.12
C GLY A 197 0.79 -2.09 26.87
N GLY A 198 1.95 -2.34 26.26
CA GLY A 198 2.05 -3.13 25.02
C GLY A 198 1.78 -2.34 23.74
N MET A 199 1.63 -1.02 23.82
CA MET A 199 1.32 -0.14 22.70
C MET A 199 2.40 0.91 22.50
N CYS A 200 2.62 1.30 21.25
CA CYS A 200 3.34 2.51 20.94
C CYS A 200 2.43 3.73 21.17
N THR A 201 2.83 4.64 22.05
CA THR A 201 2.08 5.87 22.37
C THR A 201 2.74 7.11 21.80
N THR A 202 3.96 6.99 21.26
CA THR A 202 4.65 8.07 20.55
C THR A 202 5.48 7.48 19.43
N ALA A 203 5.14 7.78 18.18
CA ALA A 203 5.93 7.36 17.02
C ALA A 203 7.35 7.96 17.09
N ALA A 204 8.35 7.20 16.64
CA ALA A 204 9.74 7.63 16.68
C ALA A 204 10.03 8.79 15.71
N ASN A 205 9.31 8.86 14.60
CA ASN A 205 9.47 9.84 13.53
C ASN A 205 8.21 9.90 12.64
N ASN A 206 8.20 10.79 11.65
CA ASN A 206 7.08 11.02 10.74
C ASN A 206 6.96 10.00 9.58
N ARG A 207 7.78 8.95 9.56
CA ARG A 207 7.63 7.79 8.67
C ARG A 207 6.66 6.74 9.25
N TYR A 208 6.25 6.94 10.50
CA TYR A 208 5.30 6.12 11.23
C TYR A 208 4.17 6.96 11.77
N PHE A 209 2.99 6.37 11.90
CA PHE A 209 1.83 6.98 12.51
C PHE A 209 1.24 6.08 13.60
N LEU A 210 0.64 6.69 14.62
CA LEU A 210 -0.08 5.97 15.65
C LEU A 210 -1.48 5.61 15.14
N VAL A 211 -1.92 4.39 15.43
CA VAL A 211 -3.23 3.88 15.01
C VAL A 211 -4.30 4.34 16.00
N PRO A 212 -5.29 5.16 15.57
CA PRO A 212 -6.29 5.70 16.49
C PRO A 212 -7.18 4.61 17.10
N GLY A 213 -7.26 4.58 18.43
CA GLY A 213 -8.10 3.64 19.17
C GLY A 213 -7.52 2.23 19.33
N ALA A 214 -6.25 2.03 18.96
CA ALA A 214 -5.56 0.76 19.17
C ALA A 214 -5.50 0.37 20.65
N LYS A 215 -5.63 -0.94 20.91
CA LYS A 215 -5.44 -1.58 22.21
C LYS A 215 -4.13 -2.36 22.24
N ALA A 216 -3.79 -2.93 23.40
CA ALA A 216 -2.58 -3.75 23.58
C ALA A 216 -2.50 -5.01 22.68
N THR A 217 -3.62 -5.41 22.10
CA THR A 217 -3.74 -6.54 21.16
C THR A 217 -3.70 -6.10 19.69
N ASP A 218 -3.75 -4.80 19.44
CA ASP A 218 -3.77 -4.23 18.10
C ASP A 218 -2.39 -3.67 17.75
N GLN A 219 -2.10 -3.51 16.46
CA GLN A 219 -0.93 -2.74 16.06
C GLN A 219 -1.20 -1.27 16.34
N SER A 220 -0.42 -0.69 17.23
CA SER A 220 -0.57 0.70 17.69
C SER A 220 0.26 1.69 16.88
N VAL A 221 1.18 1.19 16.05
CA VAL A 221 2.01 1.99 15.14
C VAL A 221 2.10 1.28 13.79
N LEU A 222 2.05 2.07 12.72
CA LEU A 222 2.18 1.59 11.35
C LEU A 222 3.11 2.51 10.56
N ARG A 223 3.82 1.94 9.58
CA ARG A 223 4.60 2.72 8.61
C ARG A 223 3.66 3.46 7.67
N CYS A 224 3.97 4.72 7.36
CA CYS A 224 3.25 5.52 6.37
C CYS A 224 3.14 4.82 5.00
N GLY A 225 4.21 4.13 4.59
CA GLY A 225 4.29 3.40 3.33
C GLY A 225 3.68 2.00 3.32
N SER A 226 3.01 1.58 4.40
CA SER A 226 2.51 0.20 4.53
C SER A 226 1.22 -0.01 3.73
N SER A 227 1.27 -0.86 2.71
CA SER A 227 0.07 -1.34 2.01
C SER A 227 -0.74 -2.33 2.85
N SER A 228 -0.10 -2.96 3.85
CA SER A 228 -0.77 -3.81 4.83
C SER A 228 -1.27 -2.97 6.00
N GLY A 229 -2.59 -2.87 6.13
CA GLY A 229 -3.25 -2.12 7.20
C GLY A 229 -3.39 -2.90 8.51
N THR A 230 -4.15 -2.33 9.43
CA THR A 230 -4.60 -2.98 10.66
C THR A 230 -6.03 -2.56 10.98
N THR A 231 -6.70 -3.31 11.85
CA THR A 231 -8.03 -2.97 12.34
C THR A 231 -8.02 -2.73 13.84
N THR A 232 -8.91 -1.87 14.30
CA THR A 232 -9.19 -1.65 15.73
C THR A 232 -10.68 -1.81 15.97
N GLY A 233 -11.07 -2.29 17.16
CA GLY A 233 -12.47 -2.53 17.48
C GLY A 233 -12.99 -3.83 16.86
N THR A 234 -14.27 -4.13 17.10
CA THR A 234 -14.92 -5.38 16.66
C THR A 234 -16.34 -5.11 16.16
N GLY A 235 -16.85 -5.99 15.29
CA GLY A 235 -18.20 -5.86 14.76
C GLY A 235 -18.43 -4.55 14.01
N SER A 236 -19.55 -3.90 14.27
CA SER A 236 -19.96 -2.64 13.61
C SER A 236 -19.07 -1.44 13.99
N ASP A 237 -18.27 -1.54 15.05
CA ASP A 237 -17.34 -0.51 15.49
C ASP A 237 -15.92 -0.71 14.94
N ALA A 238 -15.71 -1.75 14.11
CA ALA A 238 -14.41 -2.03 13.51
C ALA A 238 -13.99 -0.89 12.57
N LYS A 239 -12.76 -0.42 12.76
CA LYS A 239 -12.12 0.61 11.94
C LYS A 239 -10.86 0.04 11.34
N ALA A 240 -10.62 0.32 10.06
CA ALA A 240 -9.43 -0.12 9.36
C ALA A 240 -8.51 1.07 9.07
N TYR A 241 -7.21 0.88 9.29
CA TYR A 241 -6.20 1.91 9.05
C TYR A 241 -5.09 1.34 8.19
N VAL A 242 -4.65 2.11 7.20
CA VAL A 242 -3.62 1.67 6.26
C VAL A 242 -2.67 2.82 5.90
N GLY A 243 -1.44 2.48 5.57
CA GLY A 243 -0.54 3.41 4.91
C GLY A 243 -0.92 3.60 3.45
N VAL A 244 -0.09 4.31 2.71
CA VAL A 244 -0.19 4.49 1.26
C VAL A 244 1.11 3.99 0.67
N GLU A 245 1.07 3.09 -0.31
CA GLU A 245 2.28 2.58 -0.94
C GLU A 245 3.13 3.73 -1.53
N GLY A 246 4.44 3.68 -1.33
CA GLY A 246 5.35 4.75 -1.75
C GLY A 246 5.28 6.04 -0.91
N CYS A 247 4.54 6.04 0.20
CA CYS A 247 4.46 7.16 1.11
C CYS A 247 5.63 7.15 2.11
N LYS A 248 6.50 8.16 2.01
CA LYS A 248 7.70 8.29 2.85
C LYS A 248 7.36 8.85 4.23
N THR A 249 6.57 9.92 4.26
CA THR A 249 6.10 10.57 5.49
C THR A 249 4.63 10.89 5.38
N CYS A 250 3.94 10.93 6.52
CA CYS A 250 2.49 11.08 6.52
C CYS A 250 1.93 11.76 7.77
N GLU A 251 0.69 12.20 7.64
CA GLU A 251 -0.19 12.60 8.73
C GLU A 251 -1.13 11.44 9.05
N ALA A 252 -1.27 11.14 10.35
CA ALA A 252 -2.17 10.11 10.82
C ALA A 252 -3.63 10.44 10.44
N PRO A 253 -4.44 9.45 10.05
CA PRO A 253 -5.86 9.68 9.81
C PRO A 253 -6.56 10.08 11.11
N THR A 254 -7.54 10.97 11.02
CA THR A 254 -8.55 11.11 12.07
C THR A 254 -9.42 9.87 12.13
N ALA A 255 -9.88 9.49 13.33
CA ALA A 255 -10.70 8.30 13.54
C ALA A 255 -11.94 8.32 12.61
N ALA A 256 -11.96 7.44 11.62
CA ALA A 256 -13.05 7.36 10.64
C ALA A 256 -14.16 6.40 11.09
N THR A 257 -15.27 6.43 10.37
CA THR A 257 -16.27 5.35 10.31
C THR A 257 -15.87 4.44 9.15
N GLY A 258 -15.35 3.24 9.46
CA GLY A 258 -14.85 2.30 8.44
C GLY A 258 -13.35 2.39 8.21
N MET A 259 -12.92 2.53 6.95
CA MET A 259 -11.50 2.50 6.55
C MET A 259 -10.92 3.91 6.36
N ALA A 260 -9.70 4.13 6.82
CA ALA A 260 -8.96 5.38 6.64
C ALA A 260 -7.49 5.13 6.28
N SER A 261 -7.02 5.81 5.24
CA SER A 261 -5.60 5.86 4.91
C SER A 261 -4.94 7.11 5.51
N VAL A 262 -3.62 7.03 5.70
CA VAL A 262 -2.81 8.21 6.01
C VAL A 262 -2.84 9.23 4.87
N LYS A 263 -2.65 10.51 5.20
CA LYS A 263 -2.38 11.53 4.19
C LYS A 263 -0.87 11.67 4.03
N CYS A 264 -0.36 11.44 2.83
CA CYS A 264 1.06 11.57 2.52
C CYS A 264 1.49 13.03 2.49
N THR A 265 2.64 13.28 3.12
CA THR A 265 3.32 14.58 3.12
C THR A 265 4.59 14.55 2.27
N ALA A 266 5.14 13.36 2.02
CA ALA A 266 6.20 13.14 1.05
C ALA A 266 6.12 11.69 0.53
N CYS A 267 6.55 11.50 -0.71
CA CYS A 267 6.68 10.19 -1.32
C CYS A 267 8.13 9.69 -1.28
N ASP A 268 8.30 8.39 -1.45
CA ASP A 268 9.59 7.75 -1.68
C ASP A 268 10.18 8.21 -3.02
N GLU A 269 11.47 7.97 -3.22
CA GLU A 269 12.20 8.46 -4.40
C GLU A 269 11.56 7.97 -5.72
N GLY A 270 11.45 8.86 -6.71
CA GLY A 270 10.82 8.58 -8.01
C GLY A 270 9.30 8.64 -8.03
N LYS A 271 8.64 8.96 -6.90
CA LYS A 271 7.18 9.14 -6.81
C LYS A 271 6.83 10.59 -6.45
N ALA A 272 5.68 11.04 -6.93
CA ALA A 272 5.10 12.34 -6.64
C ALA A 272 3.76 12.17 -5.89
N LEU A 273 3.42 13.17 -5.06
CA LEU A 273 2.13 13.21 -4.39
C LEU A 273 1.02 13.38 -5.43
N THR A 274 -0.09 12.68 -5.23
CA THR A 274 -1.35 13.04 -5.88
C THR A 274 -1.85 14.39 -5.34
N GLY A 275 -2.67 15.10 -6.10
CA GLY A 275 -3.30 16.35 -5.66
C GLY A 275 -4.19 16.18 -4.43
N SER A 276 -4.71 14.98 -4.20
CA SER A 276 -5.45 14.63 -2.98
C SER A 276 -4.54 14.45 -1.75
N GLY A 277 -3.27 14.11 -1.95
CA GLY A 277 -2.32 13.75 -0.90
C GLY A 277 -2.54 12.35 -0.32
N TYR A 278 -3.45 11.53 -0.87
CA TYR A 278 -3.71 10.16 -0.42
C TYR A 278 -3.08 9.10 -1.33
N GLY A 279 -2.17 9.51 -2.21
CA GLY A 279 -1.48 8.64 -3.15
C GLY A 279 -0.06 9.13 -3.44
N CYS A 280 0.81 8.19 -3.78
CA CYS A 280 2.14 8.43 -4.31
C CYS A 280 2.28 7.67 -5.64
N VAL A 281 2.44 8.41 -6.74
CA VAL A 281 2.39 7.87 -8.11
C VAL A 281 3.62 8.28 -8.90
N THR A 282 3.96 7.53 -9.94
CA THR A 282 4.95 7.97 -10.92
C THR A 282 4.36 9.11 -11.74
N CYS A 283 5.16 10.15 -11.96
CA CYS A 283 4.71 11.34 -12.67
C CYS A 283 5.85 11.87 -13.55
N SER A 284 6.05 11.19 -14.68
CA SER A 284 7.13 11.50 -15.62
C SER A 284 6.66 12.39 -16.78
N ILE A 285 5.47 12.99 -16.69
CA ILE A 285 4.90 13.85 -17.73
C ILE A 285 5.56 15.23 -17.66
N ALA A 286 6.19 15.64 -18.76
CA ALA A 286 6.81 16.96 -18.87
C ALA A 286 5.78 18.08 -18.62
N GLY A 287 6.11 19.01 -17.74
CA GLY A 287 5.23 20.12 -17.37
C GLY A 287 4.06 19.75 -16.45
N CYS A 288 4.00 18.51 -15.94
CA CYS A 288 3.01 18.11 -14.94
C CYS A 288 3.49 18.44 -13.52
N SER A 289 2.62 19.04 -12.72
CA SER A 289 2.86 19.37 -11.31
C SER A 289 2.24 18.37 -10.34
N ALA A 290 1.17 17.68 -10.75
CA ALA A 290 0.57 16.59 -9.97
C ALA A 290 -0.08 15.56 -10.91
N CYS A 291 0.15 14.28 -10.61
CA CYS A 291 -0.49 13.17 -11.30
C CYS A 291 -1.54 12.52 -10.40
N ARG A 292 -2.70 12.18 -10.97
CA ARG A 292 -3.76 11.47 -10.25
C ARG A 292 -3.50 9.97 -10.14
N ALA A 293 -2.79 9.43 -11.13
CA ALA A 293 -2.36 8.03 -11.21
C ALA A 293 -1.02 7.97 -11.96
N ASP A 294 -0.44 6.77 -12.07
CA ASP A 294 0.85 6.58 -12.75
C ASP A 294 0.81 7.16 -14.17
N ASN A 295 1.58 8.22 -14.40
CA ASN A 295 1.65 8.98 -15.64
C ASN A 295 0.28 9.43 -16.18
N MET A 296 -0.62 9.87 -15.29
CA MET A 296 -1.88 10.53 -15.66
C MET A 296 -1.93 11.90 -14.98
N CYS A 297 -1.66 12.97 -15.73
CA CYS A 297 -1.56 14.32 -15.16
C CYS A 297 -2.94 14.88 -14.79
N GLU A 298 -3.05 15.52 -13.63
CA GLU A 298 -4.26 16.24 -13.20
C GLU A 298 -4.03 17.74 -12.97
N ALA A 299 -2.77 18.16 -12.81
CA ALA A 299 -2.39 19.57 -12.73
C ALA A 299 -1.06 19.81 -13.43
N CYS A 300 -0.99 20.87 -14.23
CA CYS A 300 0.22 21.27 -14.93
C CYS A 300 0.95 22.39 -14.19
N SER A 301 2.28 22.38 -14.29
CA SER A 301 3.16 23.46 -13.86
C SER A 301 2.91 24.73 -14.67
N ASP A 302 3.38 25.88 -14.15
CA ASP A 302 3.27 27.17 -14.83
C ASP A 302 3.84 27.11 -16.26
N GLY A 303 3.12 27.70 -17.22
CA GLY A 303 3.50 27.66 -18.65
C GLY A 303 3.00 26.43 -19.41
N TYR A 304 2.14 25.61 -18.79
CA TYR A 304 1.51 24.45 -19.41
C TYR A 304 -0.01 24.45 -19.18
N ARG A 305 -0.75 23.90 -20.14
CA ARG A 305 -2.20 23.64 -20.06
C ARG A 305 -2.44 22.14 -20.09
N LEU A 306 -3.40 21.69 -19.27
CA LEU A 306 -3.85 20.30 -19.29
C LEU A 306 -4.73 20.05 -20.54
N GLU A 307 -4.32 19.09 -21.37
CA GLU A 307 -5.09 18.59 -22.50
C GLU A 307 -5.20 17.06 -22.37
N GLY A 308 -6.38 16.59 -21.94
CA GLY A 308 -6.56 15.21 -21.52
C GLY A 308 -5.74 14.91 -20.26
N GLU A 309 -4.81 13.96 -20.38
CA GLU A 309 -3.92 13.52 -19.30
C GLU A 309 -2.48 14.03 -19.47
N ALA A 310 -2.25 14.90 -20.47
CA ALA A 310 -0.94 15.45 -20.79
C ALA A 310 -0.89 16.98 -20.61
N CYS A 311 0.31 17.50 -20.34
CA CYS A 311 0.55 18.93 -20.25
C CYS A 311 1.17 19.43 -21.55
N VAL A 312 0.50 20.39 -22.20
CA VAL A 312 0.97 21.02 -23.43
C VAL A 312 1.48 22.41 -23.09
N SER A 313 2.71 22.73 -23.53
CA SER A 313 3.29 24.06 -23.31
C SER A 313 2.43 25.14 -23.95
N THR A 314 2.16 26.22 -23.21
CA THR A 314 1.38 27.36 -23.72
C THR A 314 2.24 28.34 -24.54
N GLY A 315 3.49 27.99 -24.85
CA GLY A 315 4.44 28.82 -25.60
C GLY A 315 5.15 29.86 -24.72
N PRO A 316 6.12 30.62 -25.27
CA PRO A 316 6.84 31.64 -24.52
C PRO A 316 5.85 32.72 -24.03
N ASN A 317 5.88 32.97 -22.73
CA ASN A 317 5.26 34.14 -22.10
C ASN A 317 5.79 35.41 -22.82
N LEU A 318 5.00 35.98 -23.75
CA LEU A 318 5.17 37.37 -24.16
C LEU A 318 4.71 38.24 -22.99
N SER A 319 5.63 38.48 -22.06
CA SER A 319 5.46 39.52 -21.05
C SER A 319 5.42 40.88 -21.76
N THR A 320 4.22 41.46 -21.84
CA THR A 320 3.85 42.84 -21.43
C THR A 320 2.67 43.34 -22.27
N GLY A 321 1.46 43.11 -21.76
CA GLY A 321 0.24 43.72 -22.26
C GLY A 321 -0.78 43.74 -21.14
N ALA A 322 -0.79 44.86 -20.40
CA ALA A 322 -1.74 45.08 -19.31
C ALA A 322 -3.18 44.86 -19.78
N MET A 323 -3.95 44.07 -19.05
CA MET A 323 -5.39 44.26 -18.95
C MET A 323 -5.99 43.63 -17.70
N ALA A 324 -6.46 44.54 -16.85
CA ALA A 324 -7.60 44.51 -15.92
C ALA A 324 -7.97 43.18 -15.24
N GLY A 325 -7.97 43.25 -13.90
CA GLY A 325 -8.24 42.14 -13.01
C GLY A 325 -9.60 41.47 -13.22
N ILE A 326 -9.57 40.15 -13.07
CA ILE A 326 -10.73 39.35 -12.67
C ILE A 326 -10.26 38.55 -11.45
N SER A 327 -10.89 38.87 -10.32
CA SER A 327 -10.77 38.19 -9.04
C SER A 327 -10.96 36.68 -9.21
N VAL A 328 -9.93 35.91 -8.86
CA VAL A 328 -9.98 34.45 -8.82
C VAL A 328 -10.81 34.06 -7.59
N ALA A 329 -12.06 33.69 -7.83
CA ALA A 329 -12.84 32.97 -6.84
C ALA A 329 -12.19 31.58 -6.66
N LYS A 330 -11.79 31.26 -5.43
CA LYS A 330 -11.48 29.90 -4.98
C LYS A 330 -12.65 29.00 -5.37
N SER A 331 -12.48 28.22 -6.44
CA SER A 331 -13.42 27.15 -6.76
C SER A 331 -12.88 25.89 -6.12
N SER A 332 -13.49 25.53 -5.00
CA SER A 332 -13.40 24.24 -4.34
C SER A 332 -13.75 23.15 -5.36
N TYR A 333 -12.76 22.40 -5.85
CA TYR A 333 -13.05 21.23 -6.67
C TYR A 333 -13.17 20.02 -5.76
N ALA A 334 -14.43 19.66 -5.55
CA ALA A 334 -14.87 18.41 -4.96
C ALA A 334 -14.35 17.24 -5.82
N LEU A 335 -13.90 16.21 -5.10
CA LEU A 335 -13.57 14.89 -5.62
C LEU A 335 -14.72 14.36 -6.49
N CYS A 336 -14.40 13.98 -7.72
CA CYS A 336 -15.12 12.95 -8.47
C CYS A 336 -14.13 12.14 -9.30
N CYS A 337 -14.33 10.83 -9.28
CA CYS A 337 -13.53 9.85 -9.99
C CYS A 337 -12.58 9.17 -9.02
#